data_AF-A0A8B9YKD6-F1
#
_entry.id   AF-A0A8B9YKD6-F1
#
_cell.length_a   1.000
_cell.length_b   1.000
_cell.length_c   1.000
_cell.angle_alpha   90.00
_cell.angle_beta   90.00
_cell.angle_gamma   90.00
#
_symmetry.space_group_name_H-M   'P 1'
#
loop_
_entity.id
_entity.type
_entity.pdbx_description
1 polymer ?
#
loop_
_entity_poly.entity_id
_entity_poly.type
_entity_poly.pdbx_seq_one_letter_code
_entity_poly.pdbx_strand_id
1 'polypeptide(L)'
;VGLAMALQLSREQGITLEKFQKAIQDEICSVVRQITATVTFLPLLEVSCSFDLLICTDKDLVVPEKWEESGPQFITNSEEVRLRSFTTTIHKVNSMVAYTIPVND
;
A
#
# COMPACT_ATOMS: atom_id res chain seq x y z
N VAL A 1 24.29 35.34 20.23
CA VAL A 1 22.98 35.37 19.54
C VAL A 1 22.89 34.33 18.41
N GLY A 2 23.86 34.25 17.49
CA GLY A 2 23.81 33.32 16.35
C GLY A 2 23.73 31.80 16.69
N LEU A 3 24.49 31.31 17.68
CA LEU A 3 24.48 29.88 18.04
C LEU A 3 23.14 29.41 18.64
N ALA A 4 22.49 30.27 19.43
CA ALA A 4 21.19 29.97 20.03
C ALA A 4 20.07 29.90 18.97
N MET A 5 20.12 30.79 17.97
CA MET A 5 19.18 30.74 16.83
C MET A 5 19.36 29.47 15.99
N ALA A 6 20.60 29.04 15.74
CA ALA A 6 20.87 27.82 14.98
C ALA A 6 20.37 26.54 15.68
N LEU A 7 20.52 26.45 17.01
CA LEU A 7 19.99 25.34 17.81
C LEU A 7 18.45 25.32 17.81
N GLN A 8 17.82 26.50 17.89
CA GLN A 8 16.36 26.60 17.84
C GLN A 8 15.79 26.16 16.48
N LEU A 9 16.39 26.60 15.37
CA LEU A 9 16.00 26.18 14.02
C LEU A 9 16.17 24.67 13.81
N SER A 10 17.26 24.10 14.30
CA SER A 10 17.52 22.65 14.23
C SER A 10 16.46 21.85 15.00
N ARG A 11 16.06 22.36 16.18
CA ARG A 11 15.00 21.75 17.01
C ARG A 11 13.63 21.84 16.35
N GLU A 12 13.29 22.98 15.76
CA GLU A 12 12.01 23.18 15.05
C GLU A 12 11.89 22.29 13.80
N GLN A 13 13.00 22.12 13.06
CA GLN A 13 13.06 21.18 11.93
C GLN A 13 12.84 19.74 12.39
N GLY A 14 13.47 19.31 13.49
CA GLY A 14 13.25 17.98 14.08
C GLY A 14 11.78 17.73 14.46
N ILE A 15 11.15 18.68 15.14
CA ILE A 15 9.72 18.61 15.51
C ILE A 15 8.82 18.52 14.27
N THR A 16 9.17 19.24 13.20
CA THR A 16 8.38 19.24 11.95
C THR A 16 8.48 17.89 11.25
N LEU A 17 9.67 17.29 11.23
CA LEU A 17 9.89 15.95 10.66
C LEU A 17 9.12 14.87 11.44
N GLU A 18 9.16 14.88 12.76
CA GLU A 18 8.42 13.92 13.60
C GLU A 18 6.91 14.02 13.35
N LYS A 19 6.36 15.24 13.29
CA LYS A 19 4.94 15.46 12.96
C LYS A 19 4.59 14.92 11.58
N PHE A 20 5.46 15.13 10.59
CA PHE A 20 5.27 14.63 9.23
C PHE A 20 5.30 13.10 9.16
N GLN A 21 6.28 12.45 9.83
CA GLN A 21 6.35 10.99 9.92
C GLN A 21 5.12 10.41 10.60
N LYS A 22 4.65 11.04 11.67
CA LYS A 22 3.43 10.63 12.38
C LYS A 22 2.21 10.70 11.45
N ALA A 23 2.06 11.77 10.68
CA ALA A 23 0.96 11.89 9.72
C ALA A 23 0.97 10.76 8.67
N ILE A 24 2.14 10.43 8.11
CA ILE A 24 2.29 9.30 7.18
C ILE A 24 1.92 7.97 7.85
N GLN A 25 2.39 7.73 9.07
CA GLN A 25 2.07 6.51 9.82
C GLN A 25 0.58 6.39 10.11
N ASP A 26 -0.08 7.49 10.46
CA ASP A 26 -1.52 7.52 10.72
C ASP A 26 -2.31 7.20 9.43
N GLU A 27 -1.88 7.70 8.26
CA GLU A 27 -2.46 7.31 6.96
C GLU A 27 -2.26 5.83 6.65
N ILE A 28 -1.03 5.30 6.82
CA ILE A 28 -0.72 3.88 6.62
C ILE A 28 -1.58 3.01 7.54
N CYS A 29 -1.70 3.37 8.82
CA CYS A 29 -2.55 2.66 9.78
C CYS A 29 -4.02 2.66 9.33
N SER A 30 -4.51 3.76 8.74
CA SER A 30 -5.85 3.81 8.16
C SER A 30 -6.02 2.82 7.01
N VAL A 31 -5.01 2.66 6.14
CA VAL A 31 -5.05 1.70 5.03
C VAL A 31 -5.04 0.27 5.55
N VAL A 32 -4.16 -0.07 6.49
CA VAL A 32 -4.10 -1.41 7.10
C VAL A 32 -5.42 -1.78 7.77
N ARG A 33 -6.03 -0.85 8.51
CA ARG A 33 -7.35 -1.06 9.12
C ARG A 33 -8.44 -1.30 8.08
N GLN A 34 -8.38 -0.60 6.94
CA GLN A 34 -9.32 -0.84 5.85
C GLN A 34 -9.11 -2.19 5.19
N ILE A 35 -7.86 -2.65 5.00
CA ILE A 35 -7.58 -4.01 4.49
C ILE A 35 -8.25 -5.04 5.38
N THR A 36 -8.06 -4.96 6.70
CA THR A 36 -8.74 -5.88 7.64
C THR A 36 -10.26 -5.74 7.59
N ALA A 37 -10.78 -4.52 7.51
CA ALA A 37 -12.22 -4.30 7.38
C ALA A 37 -12.78 -4.85 6.07
N THR A 38 -11.99 -4.89 4.98
CA THR A 38 -12.49 -5.39 3.70
C THR A 38 -12.88 -6.85 3.76
N VAL A 39 -12.19 -7.64 4.58
CA VAL A 39 -12.46 -9.06 4.76
C VAL A 39 -13.91 -9.34 5.19
N THR A 40 -14.58 -8.40 5.87
CA THR A 40 -15.95 -8.62 6.36
C THR A 40 -17.02 -8.62 5.28
N PHE A 41 -16.71 -8.12 4.08
CA PHE A 41 -17.64 -8.09 2.94
C PHE A 41 -17.15 -8.89 1.74
N LEU A 42 -15.96 -9.51 1.82
CA LEU A 42 -15.50 -10.46 0.82
C LEU A 42 -16.23 -11.80 1.00
N PRO A 43 -16.43 -12.56 -0.09
CA PRO A 43 -16.92 -13.93 -0.01
C PRO A 43 -16.06 -14.79 0.91
N LEU A 44 -16.68 -15.75 1.61
CA LEU A 44 -15.96 -16.70 2.45
C LEU A 44 -15.10 -17.62 1.59
N LEU A 45 -13.83 -17.77 1.97
CA LEU A 45 -12.92 -18.73 1.36
C LEU A 45 -13.02 -20.06 2.11
N GLU A 46 -13.64 -21.07 1.48
CA GLU A 46 -13.83 -22.40 2.06
C GLU A 46 -12.71 -23.39 1.69
N VAL A 47 -11.80 -22.98 0.81
CA VAL A 47 -10.69 -23.80 0.30
C VAL A 47 -9.35 -23.24 0.78
N SER A 48 -8.34 -24.12 0.84
CA SER A 48 -6.96 -23.67 1.07
C SER A 48 -6.46 -22.93 -0.17
N CYS A 49 -5.97 -21.71 0.03
CA CYS A 49 -5.43 -20.87 -1.04
C CYS A 49 -3.90 -20.73 -0.90
N SER A 50 -3.22 -20.63 -2.04
CA SER A 50 -1.86 -20.06 -2.13
C SER A 50 -1.95 -18.57 -2.52
N PHE A 51 -0.84 -17.86 -2.44
CA PHE A 51 -0.76 -16.49 -2.95
C PHE A 51 0.48 -16.33 -3.82
N ASP A 52 0.36 -15.49 -4.84
CA ASP A 52 1.46 -15.01 -5.67
C ASP A 52 1.64 -13.51 -5.45
N LEU A 53 2.88 -13.03 -5.53
CA LEU A 53 3.21 -11.60 -5.46
C LEU A 53 3.78 -11.12 -6.79
N LEU A 54 3.04 -10.25 -7.47
CA LEU A 54 3.39 -9.72 -8.78
C LEU A 54 3.81 -8.26 -8.63
N ILE A 55 4.95 -7.89 -9.23
CA ILE A 55 5.44 -6.51 -9.26
C ILE A 55 5.52 -6.06 -10.71
N CYS A 56 4.62 -5.16 -11.10
CA CYS A 56 4.67 -4.52 -12.41
C CYS A 56 5.76 -3.43 -12.39
N THR A 57 6.73 -3.55 -13.30
CA THR A 57 7.86 -2.61 -13.43
C THR A 57 7.93 -2.05 -14.85
N ASP A 58 8.84 -1.10 -15.07
CA ASP A 58 9.13 -0.61 -16.41
C ASP A 58 9.71 -1.74 -17.27
N LYS A 59 9.38 -1.73 -18.57
CA LYS A 59 9.69 -2.84 -19.49
C LYS A 59 11.18 -3.06 -19.73
N ASP A 60 12.01 -2.06 -19.44
CA ASP A 60 13.46 -2.04 -19.60
C ASP A 60 14.20 -2.35 -18.30
N LEU A 61 13.49 -2.67 -17.21
CA LEU A 61 14.11 -3.09 -15.97
C LEU A 61 14.81 -4.44 -16.15
N VAL A 62 16.09 -4.50 -15.74
CA VAL A 62 16.84 -5.75 -15.71
C VAL A 62 16.30 -6.65 -14.60
N VAL A 63 15.76 -7.81 -14.98
CA VAL A 63 15.24 -8.80 -14.03
C VAL A 63 16.38 -9.39 -13.20
N PRO A 64 16.36 -9.26 -11.86
CA PRO A 64 17.39 -9.86 -11.01
C PRO A 64 17.35 -11.39 -11.05
N GLU A 65 18.49 -12.04 -10.81
CA GLU A 65 18.66 -13.50 -10.96
C GLU A 65 17.62 -14.38 -10.22
N LYS A 66 17.11 -13.91 -9.08
CA LYS A 66 16.11 -14.64 -8.27
C LYS A 66 14.66 -14.36 -8.66
N TRP A 67 14.43 -13.51 -9.65
CA TRP A 67 13.11 -13.10 -10.11
C TRP A 67 12.88 -13.65 -11.51
N GLU A 68 11.61 -13.79 -11.86
CA GLU A 68 11.19 -14.22 -13.18
C GLU A 68 10.13 -13.27 -13.75
N GLU A 69 10.08 -13.19 -15.07
CA GLU A 69 8.97 -12.53 -15.76
C GLU A 69 7.74 -13.42 -15.72
N SER A 70 6.61 -12.86 -15.32
CA SER A 70 5.33 -13.57 -15.30
C SER A 70 4.29 -12.87 -16.17
N GLY A 71 3.33 -13.64 -16.65
CA GLY A 71 2.15 -13.09 -17.31
C GLY A 71 1.19 -12.43 -16.32
N PRO A 72 0.28 -11.56 -16.78
CA PRO A 72 -0.75 -10.98 -15.93
C PRO A 72 -1.68 -12.07 -15.40
N GLN A 73 -1.87 -12.12 -14.08
CA GLN A 73 -2.89 -12.96 -13.46
C GLN A 73 -4.23 -12.22 -13.43
N PHE A 74 -5.04 -12.39 -14.48
CA PHE A 74 -6.35 -11.76 -14.56
C PHE A 74 -7.41 -12.50 -13.75
N ILE A 75 -8.23 -11.74 -13.03
CA ILE A 75 -9.44 -12.23 -12.36
C ILE A 75 -10.64 -11.87 -13.25
N THR A 76 -11.46 -12.87 -13.61
CA THR A 76 -12.69 -12.68 -14.39
C THR A 76 -13.90 -12.58 -13.47
N ASN A 77 -14.94 -11.84 -13.88
CA ASN A 77 -16.18 -11.68 -13.11
C ASN A 77 -15.95 -11.12 -11.69
N SER A 78 -15.12 -10.09 -11.59
CA SER A 78 -14.73 -9.47 -10.33
C SER A 78 -15.48 -8.18 -10.03
N GLU A 79 -15.78 -7.96 -8.75
CA GLU A 79 -16.12 -6.65 -8.20
C GLU A 79 -14.87 -5.98 -7.62
N GLU A 80 -14.80 -4.65 -7.68
CA GLU A 80 -13.67 -3.87 -7.19
C GLU A 80 -14.07 -2.99 -6.02
N VAL A 81 -13.26 -3.02 -4.95
CA VAL A 81 -13.38 -2.10 -3.82
C VAL A 81 -12.10 -1.30 -3.69
N ARG A 82 -12.22 0.01 -3.87
CA ARG A 82 -11.10 0.95 -3.71
C ARG A 82 -10.97 1.37 -2.25
N LEU A 83 -9.75 1.25 -1.74
CA LEU A 83 -9.39 1.67 -0.38
C LEU A 83 -8.78 3.08 -0.40
N ARG A 84 -8.55 3.63 0.79
CA ARG A 84 -7.78 4.86 0.95
C ARG A 84 -6.36 4.69 0.42
N SER A 85 -5.84 5.78 -0.14
CA SER A 85 -4.43 5.94 -0.48
C SER A 85 -3.69 6.66 0.64
N PHE A 86 -2.37 6.46 0.73
CA PHE A 86 -1.48 7.30 1.54
C PHE A 86 -0.38 7.90 0.67
N THR A 87 0.26 8.97 1.14
CA THR A 87 1.36 9.62 0.41
C THR A 87 2.50 10.06 1.31
N THR A 88 3.73 9.92 0.82
CA THR A 88 4.93 10.49 1.44
C THR A 88 5.33 11.82 0.81
N THR A 89 4.45 12.44 0.01
CA THR A 89 4.69 13.58 -0.93
C THR A 89 5.56 13.24 -2.14
N ILE A 90 6.39 12.21 -2.05
CA ILE A 90 7.21 11.69 -3.16
C ILE A 90 6.45 10.57 -3.87
N HIS A 91 5.91 9.62 -3.10
CA HIS A 91 5.17 8.48 -3.61
C HIS A 91 3.75 8.49 -3.06
N LYS A 92 2.79 8.20 -3.92
CA LYS A 92 1.40 7.94 -3.55
C LYS A 92 1.08 6.47 -3.80
N VAL A 93 0.63 5.78 -2.78
CA VAL A 93 0.21 4.38 -2.87
C VAL A 93 -1.30 4.33 -2.86
N ASN A 94 -1.89 3.83 -3.96
CA ASN A 94 -3.32 3.55 -4.03
C ASN A 94 -3.55 2.05 -3.76
N SER A 95 -4.64 1.74 -3.07
CA SER A 95 -4.98 0.37 -2.71
C SER A 95 -6.38 0.03 -3.22
N MET A 96 -6.54 -1.19 -3.73
CA MET A 96 -7.80 -1.73 -4.23
C MET A 96 -7.77 -3.26 -4.10
N VAL A 97 -8.94 -3.86 -3.90
CA VAL A 97 -9.14 -5.31 -3.97
C VAL A 97 -10.17 -5.63 -5.05
N ALA A 98 -9.82 -6.57 -5.92
CA ALA A 98 -10.74 -7.17 -6.88
C ALA A 98 -11.02 -8.60 -6.43
N TYR A 99 -12.28 -9.00 -6.33
CA TYR A 99 -12.68 -10.35 -5.92
C TYR A 99 -13.77 -10.91 -6.81
N THR A 100 -13.68 -12.20 -7.13
CA THR A 100 -14.67 -12.90 -7.96
C THR A 100 -16.01 -13.02 -7.22
N ILE A 101 -17.10 -12.78 -7.93
CA ILE A 101 -18.45 -13.04 -7.41
C ILE A 101 -18.71 -14.56 -7.48
N PRO A 102 -19.02 -15.23 -6.35
CA PRO A 102 -19.40 -16.64 -6.38
C PRO A 102 -20.66 -16.84 -7.22
N VAL A 103 -20.66 -17.88 -8.05
CA VAL A 103 -21.87 -18.32 -8.76
C VAL A 103 -22.63 -19.26 -7.82
N ASN A 104 -23.93 -19.02 -7.64
CA ASN A 104 -24.78 -19.98 -6.95
C ASN A 104 -25.03 -21.16 -7.89
N ASP A 105 -24.40 -22.31 -7.62
CA ASP A 105 -24.74 -23.60 -8.22
C ASP A 105 -25.94 -24.25 -7.51
#